data_AF-A0A2I0W8D4-F1
#
_entry.id   AF-A0A2I0W8D4-F1
#
_cell.length_a   1.000
_cell.length_b   1.000
_cell.length_c   1.000
_cell.angle_alpha   90.00
_cell.angle_beta   90.00
_cell.angle_gamma   90.00
#
_symmetry.space_group_name_H-M   'P 1'
#
loop_
_entity.id
_entity.type
_entity.pdbx_description
1 polymer ?
#
loop_
_entity_poly.entity_id
_entity_poly.type
_entity_poly.pdbx_seq_one_letter_code
_entity_poly.pdbx_strand_id
1 'polypeptide(L)' 'MDIFNSFLSVIMHVLITVFLLFYLPIAWICRLTAFVFVKPFCKEDVRGKVALITGASSGIGEVSKFITNRYI' A
#
# COMPACT_ATOMS: atom_id res chain seq x y z
N MET A 1 13.77 43.64 17.43
CA MET A 1 13.97 42.52 16.47
C MET A 1 13.23 41.25 16.90
N ASP A 2 12.76 41.18 18.15
CA ASP A 2 12.15 39.99 18.76
C ASP A 2 10.70 39.73 18.30
N ILE A 3 9.94 40.80 18.03
CA ILE A 3 8.56 40.73 17.56
C ILE A 3 8.49 40.01 16.21
N PHE A 4 9.39 40.37 15.28
CA PHE A 4 9.44 39.76 13.95
C PHE A 4 9.73 38.26 14.02
N ASN A 5 10.64 37.85 14.91
CA ASN A 5 10.97 36.44 15.10
C ASN A 5 9.81 35.64 15.73
N SER A 6 9.07 36.26 16.66
CA SER A 6 7.86 35.66 17.23
C SER A 6 6.76 35.46 16.18
N PHE A 7 6.51 36.45 15.32
CA PHE A 7 5.57 36.31 14.20
C PHE A 7 5.98 35.20 13.23
N LEU A 8 7.26 35.12 12.86
CA LEU A 8 7.78 34.05 12.03
C LEU A 8 7.58 32.68 12.67
N SER A 9 7.84 32.55 13.98
CA SER A 9 7.66 31.30 14.71
C SER A 9 6.20 30.81 14.69
N VAL A 10 5.24 31.72 14.89
CA VAL A 10 3.80 31.40 14.84
C VAL A 10 3.39 30.96 13.42
N ILE A 11 3.84 31.69 12.40
CA ILE A 11 3.55 31.35 11.00
C ILE A 11 4.10 29.98 10.64
N MET A 12 5.32 29.66 11.07
CA MET A 12 5.93 28.35 10.82
C MET A 12 5.13 27.23 11.48
N HIS A 13 4.70 27.42 12.74
CA HIS A 13 3.90 26.41 13.43
C HIS A 13 2.57 26.15 12.72
N VAL A 14 1.87 27.20 12.31
CA VAL A 14 0.61 27.09 11.56
C VAL A 14 0.83 26.39 10.21
N LEU A 15 1.87 26.75 9.47
CA LEU A 15 2.20 26.11 8.20
C LEU A 15 2.49 24.62 8.37
N ILE A 16 3.27 24.23 9.38
CA ILE A 16 3.57 22.82 9.66
C ILE A 16 2.29 22.07 10.01
N THR A 17 1.44 22.62 10.88
CA THR A 17 0.19 21.97 11.28
C THR A 17 -0.72 21.75 10.07
N VAL A 18 -0.89 22.76 9.23
CA VAL A 18 -1.71 22.67 8.02
C VAL A 18 -1.12 21.66 7.04
N PHE A 19 0.20 21.72 6.79
CA PHE A 19 0.88 20.80 5.90
C PHE A 19 0.73 19.35 6.38
N LEU A 20 0.94 19.10 7.67
CA LEU A 20 0.78 17.78 8.28
C LEU A 20 -0.66 17.27 8.16
N LEU A 21 -1.64 18.15 8.41
CA LEU A 21 -3.06 17.84 8.33
C LEU A 21 -3.49 17.42 6.92
N PHE A 22 -2.92 18.01 5.87
CA PHE A 22 -3.18 17.60 4.49
C PHE A 22 -2.31 16.43 4.04
N TYR A 23 -1.06 16.35 4.48
CA TYR A 23 -0.13 15.29 4.08
C TYR A 23 -0.57 13.93 4.60
N LEU A 24 -1.04 13.83 5.86
CA LEU A 24 -1.53 12.56 6.42
C LEU A 24 -2.64 11.89 5.60
N PRO A 25 -3.78 12.56 5.31
CA PRO A 25 -4.86 11.95 4.56
C PRO A 25 -4.44 11.62 3.13
N ILE A 26 -3.63 12.48 2.48
CA ILE A 26 -3.11 12.20 1.13
C ILE A 26 -2.22 10.97 1.14
N ALA A 27 -1.28 10.87 2.09
CA ALA A 27 -0.40 9.72 2.22
C ALA A 27 -1.18 8.43 2.51
N TRP A 28 -2.22 8.50 3.33
CA TRP A 28 -3.12 7.36 3.59
C TRP A 28 -3.85 6.91 2.33
N ILE A 29 -4.43 7.85 1.58
CA ILE A 29 -5.10 7.55 0.31
C ILE A 29 -4.12 6.90 -0.67
N CYS A 30 -2.93 7.49 -0.86
CA CYS A 30 -1.89 6.94 -1.73
C CYS A 30 -1.48 5.52 -1.30
N ARG A 31 -1.33 5.28 0.01
CA ARG A 31 -0.96 3.97 0.54
C ARG A 31 -2.07 2.93 0.36
N LEU A 32 -3.33 3.32 0.56
CA LEU A 32 -4.49 2.48 0.29
C LEU A 32 -4.58 2.11 -1.19
N THR A 33 -4.43 3.10 -2.07
CA THR A 33 -4.38 2.86 -3.52
C THR A 33 -3.22 1.93 -3.89
N ALA A 34 -2.01 2.18 -3.39
CA ALA A 34 -0.87 1.30 -3.64
C ALA A 34 -1.11 -0.12 -3.10
N PHE A 35 -1.72 -0.27 -1.93
CA PHE A 35 -2.06 -1.58 -1.38
C PHE A 35 -3.06 -2.33 -2.26
N VAL A 36 -4.11 -1.66 -2.71
CA VAL A 36 -5.17 -2.27 -3.54
C VAL A 36 -4.67 -2.59 -4.95
N PHE A 37 -3.84 -1.74 -5.55
CA PHE A 37 -3.42 -1.90 -6.94
C PHE A 37 -2.06 -2.58 -7.12
N VAL A 38 -1.16 -2.50 -6.15
CA VAL A 38 0.19 -3.10 -6.28
C VAL A 38 0.22 -4.46 -5.61
N LYS A 39 -0.35 -4.60 -4.42
CA LYS A 39 -0.22 -5.85 -3.65
C LYS A 39 -0.85 -7.09 -4.33
N PRO A 40 -2.02 -7.03 -4.98
CA PRO A 40 -2.55 -8.20 -5.68
C PRO A 40 -1.89 -8.46 -7.04
N PHE A 41 -1.24 -7.46 -7.62
CA PHE A 41 -0.56 -7.59 -8.93
C PHE A 41 0.93 -7.89 -8.81
N CYS A 42 1.52 -7.64 -7.64
CA CYS A 42 2.89 -8.01 -7.33
C CYS A 42 2.93 -9.54 -7.21
N LYS A 43 3.27 -10.21 -8.31
CA LYS A 43 3.49 -11.65 -8.35
C LYS A 43 4.63 -11.97 -7.38
N GLU A 44 4.28 -12.48 -6.21
CA GLU A 44 5.26 -13.07 -5.30
C GLU A 44 5.81 -14.34 -5.96
N ASP A 45 7.15 -14.48 -5.94
CA ASP A 45 7.76 -15.71 -6.41
C ASP A 45 7.45 -16.84 -5.42
N VAL A 46 6.59 -17.75 -5.87
CA VAL A 46 6.18 -18.96 -5.15
C VAL A 46 6.93 -20.20 -5.64
N ARG A 47 7.97 -20.05 -6.47
CA ARG A 47 8.82 -21.17 -6.90
C ARG A 47 9.39 -21.92 -5.69
N GLY A 48 9.16 -23.22 -5.65
CA GLY A 48 9.62 -24.11 -4.57
C GLY A 48 8.78 -24.07 -3.28
N LYS A 49 7.69 -23.29 -3.22
CA LYS A 49 6.77 -23.26 -2.06
C LYS A 49 5.55 -24.14 -2.31
N VAL A 50 5.13 -24.90 -1.31
CA VAL A 50 3.91 -25.73 -1.37
C VAL A 50 2.70 -24.88 -0.94
N ALA A 51 1.73 -24.69 -1.85
CA ALA A 51 0.49 -23.96 -1.57
C ALA A 51 -0.71 -24.93 -1.51
N LEU A 52 -1.49 -24.88 -0.44
CA LEU A 52 -2.74 -25.65 -0.30
C LEU A 52 -3.90 -24.87 -0.92
N ILE A 53 -4.50 -25.42 -1.99
CA ILE A 53 -5.68 -24.83 -2.64
C ILE A 53 -6.90 -25.68 -2.28
N THR A 54 -7.78 -25.14 -1.42
CA THR A 54 -9.07 -25.77 -1.09
C THR A 54 -10.08 -25.53 -2.22
N GLY A 55 -10.99 -26.48 -2.46
CA GLY A 55 -12.02 -26.31 -3.50
C GLY A 55 -11.47 -26.37 -4.94
N ALA A 56 -10.28 -26.94 -5.16
CA ALA A 56 -9.67 -27.10 -6.49
C ALA A 56 -10.28 -28.23 -7.34
N SER A 57 -11.51 -28.65 -7.03
CA SER A 57 -12.20 -29.72 -7.76
C SER A 57 -12.85 -29.23 -9.06
N SER A 58 -13.17 -27.94 -9.17
CA SER A 58 -13.71 -27.32 -10.38
C SER A 58 -13.65 -25.78 -10.31
N GLY A 59 -13.80 -25.10 -11.45
CA GLY A 59 -13.86 -23.63 -11.52
C GLY A 59 -12.50 -22.96 -11.33
N ILE A 60 -12.45 -21.84 -10.59
CA ILE A 60 -11.24 -21.01 -10.46
C ILE A 60 -10.10 -21.80 -9.78
N GLY A 61 -10.41 -22.66 -8.81
CA GLY A 61 -9.42 -23.48 -8.12
C GLY A 61 -8.76 -24.53 -9.03
N GLU A 62 -9.49 -25.06 -10.01
CA GLU A 62 -8.94 -25.98 -11.03
C GLU A 62 -7.94 -25.26 -11.94
N VAL A 63 -8.29 -24.03 -12.39
CA VAL A 63 -7.40 -23.19 -13.19
C VAL A 63 -6.12 -22.84 -12.40
N SER A 64 -6.24 -22.47 -11.12
CA SER A 64 -5.08 -22.18 -10.27
C SER A 64 -4.18 -23.41 -10.07
N LYS A 65 -4.77 -24.61 -9.86
CA LYS A 65 -4.01 -25.87 -9.77
C LYS A 65 -3.26 -26.18 -11.06
N PHE A 66 -3.91 -25.99 -12.21
CA PHE A 66 -3.30 -26.20 -13.53
C PHE A 66 -2.14 -25.23 -13.81
N ILE A 67 -2.32 -23.94 -13.47
CA ILE A 67 -1.28 -22.91 -13.62
C ILE A 67 -0.09 -23.23 -12.72
N THR A 68 -0.30 -23.46 -11.42
CA THR A 68 0.78 -23.77 -10.47
C THR A 68 1.58 -25.01 -10.89
N ASN A 69 0.92 -26.07 -11.38
CA ASN A 69 1.59 -27.29 -11.84
C ASN A 69 2.44 -27.09 -13.11
N ARG A 70 2.26 -25.98 -13.83
CA ARG A 70 3.05 -25.62 -15.02
C ARG A 70 4.27 -24.76 -14.72
N TYR A 71 4.35 -24.19 -13.51
CA TYR A 71 5.42 -23.28 -13.07
C TYR A 71 6.32 -23.86 -11.96
N ILE A 72 5.95 -25.01 -11.39
CA ILE A 72 6.81 -25.90 -10.57
C ILE A 72 7.54 -26.85 -11.52
#